data_AF-A0AAE1JJN4-F1
#
_entry.id   AF-A0AAE1JJN4-F1
#
_cell.length_a   1.000
_cell.length_b   1.000
_cell.length_c   1.000
_cell.angle_alpha   90.00
_cell.angle_beta   90.00
_cell.angle_gamma   90.00
#
_symmetry.space_group_name_H-M   'P 1'
#
loop_
_entity.id
_entity.type
_entity.pdbx_description
1 polymer ?
#
loop_
_entity_poly.entity_id
_entity_poly.type
_entity_poly.pdbx_seq_one_letter_code
_entity_poly.pdbx_strand_id
1 'polypeptide(L)'
;MEENQISSPLEWREANVENLLIGKVLSSWIYSRAAIDSILRKAWNLQDGFDVIEINGNAFMFKFADEGEYNRILRGSPWSINGCLLNLMERSRYKSCEEFEFSRSPVWIQMHNVTMEAMCLENTI
;
A
#
# COMPACT_ATOMS: atom_id res chain seq x y z
N MET A 1 -46.54 -22.07 9.81
CA MET A 1 -45.44 -21.71 10.74
C MET A 1 -44.22 -22.39 10.18
N GLU A 2 -43.50 -21.68 9.32
CA GLU A 2 -42.21 -22.12 8.79
C GLU A 2 -41.29 -20.92 8.95
N GLU A 3 -40.26 -21.12 9.75
CA GLU A 3 -39.36 -20.09 10.23
C GLU A 3 -38.59 -19.48 9.06
N ASN A 4 -38.74 -18.17 8.99
CA ASN A 4 -38.04 -17.28 8.09
C ASN A 4 -36.54 -17.40 8.39
N GLN A 5 -35.76 -17.92 7.43
CA GLN A 5 -34.31 -17.84 7.45
C GLN A 5 -33.91 -16.37 7.30
N ILE A 6 -33.95 -15.63 8.40
CA ILE A 6 -33.33 -14.31 8.49
C ILE A 6 -31.83 -14.58 8.57
N SER A 7 -31.19 -14.56 7.40
CA SER A 7 -29.75 -14.32 7.29
C SER A 7 -29.42 -13.14 8.21
N SER A 8 -28.58 -13.40 9.20
CA SER A 8 -28.15 -12.41 10.21
C SER A 8 -27.63 -11.14 9.54
N PRO A 9 -28.13 -9.93 9.89
CA PRO A 9 -27.62 -8.65 9.37
C PRO A 9 -26.16 -8.32 9.77
N LEU A 10 -25.46 -9.23 10.44
CA LEU A 10 -24.13 -9.00 11.01
C LEU A 10 -23.02 -9.88 10.43
N GLU A 11 -23.32 -10.82 9.52
CA GLU A 11 -22.29 -11.63 8.83
C GLU A 11 -21.49 -10.84 7.78
N TRP A 12 -21.93 -9.62 7.41
CA TRP A 12 -21.21 -8.75 6.49
C TRP A 12 -20.14 -7.88 7.17
N ARG A 13 -19.97 -7.96 8.50
CA ARG A 13 -19.04 -7.10 9.26
C ARG A 13 -17.61 -7.64 9.39
N GLU A 14 -17.32 -8.81 8.82
CA GLU A 14 -15.96 -9.34 8.69
C GLU A 14 -15.38 -9.20 7.28
N ALA A 15 -16.07 -8.50 6.37
CA ALA A 15 -15.55 -8.24 5.04
C ALA A 15 -14.42 -7.18 5.08
N ASN A 16 -13.18 -7.68 4.95
CA ASN A 16 -11.97 -6.99 4.51
C ASN A 16 -11.44 -5.82 5.38
N VAL A 17 -10.67 -6.18 6.41
CA VAL A 17 -9.55 -5.35 6.89
C VAL A 17 -8.28 -5.52 6.00
N GLU A 18 -8.33 -6.41 5.01
CA GLU A 18 -7.14 -7.05 4.41
C GLU A 18 -6.33 -6.18 3.43
N ASN A 19 -6.93 -5.20 2.75
CA ASN A 19 -6.24 -4.48 1.67
C ASN A 19 -5.94 -3.02 2.04
N LEU A 20 -5.18 -2.83 3.11
CA LEU A 20 -4.80 -1.52 3.61
C LEU A 20 -3.29 -1.33 3.57
N LEU A 21 -2.85 -0.30 2.85
CA LEU A 21 -1.47 0.17 2.91
C LEU A 21 -1.41 1.46 3.72
N ILE A 22 -0.34 1.59 4.49
CA ILE A 22 0.04 2.86 5.09
C ILE A 22 1.26 3.35 4.35
N GLY A 23 1.27 4.63 3.98
CA GLY A 23 2.43 5.21 3.33
C GLY A 23 2.70 6.63 3.72
N LYS A 24 3.98 7.01 3.65
CA LYS A 24 4.42 8.38 3.90
C LYS A 24 5.23 8.91 2.73
N VAL A 25 4.86 10.11 2.28
CA VAL A 25 5.67 10.86 1.32
C VAL A 25 6.82 11.53 2.08
N LEU A 26 8.05 11.12 1.76
CA LEU A 26 9.26 11.68 2.35
C LEU A 26 9.62 12.97 1.63
N SER A 27 8.91 14.04 2.00
CA SER A 27 9.04 15.38 1.40
C SER A 27 8.95 16.46 2.47
N SER A 28 9.59 17.60 2.22
CA SER A 28 9.40 18.83 2.98
C SER A 28 8.07 19.54 2.67
N TRP A 29 7.46 19.20 1.53
CA TRP A 29 6.17 19.76 1.09
C TRP A 29 5.03 18.93 1.67
N ILE A 30 4.00 19.58 2.21
CA ILE A 30 2.78 18.91 2.66
C ILE A 30 1.82 18.74 1.48
N TYR A 31 1.37 17.51 1.26
CA TYR A 31 0.41 17.20 0.21
C TYR A 31 -0.99 17.08 0.77
N SER A 32 -1.99 17.63 0.07
CA SER A 32 -3.39 17.39 0.42
C SER A 32 -3.81 15.98 0.00
N ARG A 33 -4.78 15.42 0.73
CA ARG A 33 -5.44 14.14 0.37
C ARG A 33 -5.87 14.09 -1.10
N ALA A 34 -6.46 15.17 -1.62
CA ALA A 34 -6.94 15.25 -3.00
C ALA A 34 -5.81 15.22 -4.04
N ALA A 35 -4.66 15.86 -3.73
CA ALA A 35 -3.49 15.82 -4.60
C ALA A 35 -2.92 14.39 -4.67
N ILE A 36 -2.81 13.73 -3.52
CA ILE A 36 -2.32 12.35 -3.43
C ILE A 36 -3.24 11.40 -4.17
N ASP A 37 -4.55 11.49 -3.94
CA ASP A 37 -5.55 10.67 -4.63
C ASP A 37 -5.45 10.81 -6.16
N SER A 38 -5.41 12.05 -6.67
CA SER A 38 -5.30 12.32 -8.12
C SER A 38 -4.00 11.79 -8.74
N ILE A 39 -2.87 11.96 -8.05
CA ILE A 39 -1.57 11.48 -8.53
C ILE A 39 -1.55 9.95 -8.55
N LEU A 40 -1.98 9.31 -7.46
CA LEU A 40 -1.88 7.87 -7.30
C LEU A 40 -2.85 7.11 -8.20
N ARG A 41 -4.08 7.60 -8.42
CA ARG A 41 -5.00 6.98 -9.39
C ARG A 41 -4.40 6.91 -10.78
N LYS A 42 -3.72 7.99 -11.21
CA LYS A 42 -3.02 8.02 -12.50
C LYS A 42 -1.80 7.10 -12.51
N ALA A 43 -0.95 7.19 -11.50
CA ALA A 43 0.29 6.43 -11.42
C ALA A 43 0.07 4.91 -11.31
N TRP A 44 -0.97 4.51 -10.60
CA TRP A 44 -1.30 3.11 -10.35
C TRP A 44 -2.36 2.55 -11.30
N ASN A 45 -2.90 3.40 -12.20
CA ASN A 45 -3.99 3.08 -13.13
C ASN A 45 -5.20 2.48 -12.40
N LEU A 46 -5.67 3.18 -11.36
CA LEU A 46 -6.82 2.77 -10.56
C LEU A 46 -8.08 3.49 -11.04
N GLN A 47 -9.19 2.75 -11.11
CA GLN A 47 -10.51 3.28 -11.48
C GLN A 47 -11.33 3.55 -10.21
N ASP A 48 -12.10 2.55 -9.79
CA ASP A 48 -13.00 2.59 -8.64
C ASP A 48 -12.44 1.75 -7.47
N GLY A 49 -13.00 1.94 -6.27
CA GLY A 49 -12.65 1.10 -5.11
C GLY A 49 -11.30 1.43 -4.47
N PHE A 50 -10.66 2.55 -4.86
CA PHE A 50 -9.51 3.11 -4.17
C PHE A 50 -9.92 4.31 -3.32
N ASP A 51 -9.47 4.37 -2.07
CA ASP A 51 -9.70 5.50 -1.18
C ASP A 51 -8.40 5.93 -0.46
N VAL A 52 -8.24 7.24 -0.31
CA VAL A 52 -7.13 7.85 0.44
C VAL A 52 -7.68 8.54 1.69
N ILE A 53 -7.11 8.19 2.85
CA ILE A 53 -7.39 8.79 4.15
C ILE A 53 -6.11 9.45 4.66
N GLU A 54 -6.20 10.73 5.02
CA GLU A 54 -5.08 11.47 5.63
C GLU A 54 -4.93 11.07 7.10
N ILE A 55 -3.71 10.74 7.52
CA ILE A 55 -3.40 10.43 8.92
C ILE A 55 -2.81 11.68 9.57
N ASN A 56 -1.61 12.07 9.14
CA ASN A 56 -0.94 13.30 9.58
C ASN A 56 0.22 13.72 8.66
N GLY A 57 0.29 15.02 8.35
CA GLY A 57 1.36 15.62 7.56
C GLY A 57 1.41 15.04 6.14
N ASN A 58 2.28 14.05 5.93
CA ASN A 58 2.43 13.35 4.65
C ASN A 58 2.20 11.84 4.77
N ALA A 59 1.61 11.38 5.88
CA ALA A 59 1.22 10.00 6.07
C ALA A 59 -0.25 9.81 5.68
N PHE A 60 -0.51 8.76 4.91
CA PHE A 60 -1.81 8.43 4.35
C PHE A 60 -2.08 6.94 4.52
N MET A 61 -3.36 6.59 4.65
CA MET A 61 -3.86 5.23 4.52
C MET A 61 -4.53 5.08 3.16
N PHE A 62 -4.19 4.00 2.48
CA PHE A 62 -4.69 3.64 1.17
C PHE A 62 -5.54 2.39 1.30
N LYS A 63 -6.81 2.48 0.91
CA LYS A 63 -7.75 1.37 0.94
C LYS A 63 -8.06 0.93 -0.48
N PHE A 64 -7.97 -0.37 -0.71
CA PHE A 64 -8.25 -1.00 -1.99
C PHE A 64 -9.43 -1.95 -1.86
N ALA A 65 -10.33 -1.91 -2.84
CA ALA A 65 -11.41 -2.89 -2.97
C ALA A 65 -10.87 -4.21 -3.55
N ASP A 66 -9.94 -4.12 -4.50
CA ASP A 66 -9.34 -5.26 -5.17
C ASP A 66 -8.01 -5.68 -4.53
N GLU A 67 -7.89 -6.96 -4.17
CA GLU A 67 -6.68 -7.52 -3.57
C GLU A 67 -5.53 -7.65 -4.60
N GLY A 68 -5.86 -7.83 -5.87
CA GLY A 68 -4.87 -7.88 -6.96
C GLY A 68 -4.17 -6.53 -7.13
N GLU A 69 -4.92 -5.43 -7.11
CA GLU A 69 -4.41 -4.06 -7.13
C GLU A 69 -3.55 -3.76 -5.91
N TYR A 70 -4.02 -4.13 -4.71
CA TYR A 70 -3.25 -4.03 -3.47
C TYR A 70 -1.89 -4.73 -3.60
N ASN A 71 -1.88 -6.01 -3.98
CA ASN A 71 -0.67 -6.80 -4.10
C ASN A 71 0.26 -6.28 -5.19
N ARG A 72 -0.29 -5.86 -6.34
CA ARG A 72 0.47 -5.28 -7.46
C ARG A 72 1.18 -4.00 -7.04
N ILE A 73 0.47 -3.11 -6.33
CA ILE A 73 1.02 -1.82 -5.89
C ILE A 73 2.08 -2.04 -4.81
N LEU A 74 1.81 -2.92 -3.84
CA LEU A 74 2.77 -3.23 -2.79
C LEU A 74 4.08 -3.82 -3.38
N ARG A 75 3.98 -4.80 -4.27
CA ARG A 75 5.13 -5.44 -4.92
C ARG A 75 5.86 -4.53 -5.90
N GLY A 76 5.18 -3.52 -6.45
CA GLY A 76 5.77 -2.53 -7.34
C GLY A 76 6.60 -1.44 -6.63
N SER A 77 6.64 -1.44 -5.29
CA SER A 77 7.45 -0.49 -4.52
C SER A 77 8.95 -0.61 -4.81
N PRO A 78 9.73 0.48 -4.69
CA PRO A 78 9.34 1.81 -4.24
C PRO A 78 8.57 2.63 -5.29
N TRP A 79 7.68 3.50 -4.81
CA TRP A 79 6.96 4.48 -5.61
C TRP A 79 7.46 5.89 -5.30
N SER A 80 7.29 6.83 -6.24
CA SER A 80 7.59 8.24 -6.02
C SER A 80 6.42 9.14 -6.35
N ILE A 81 6.21 10.18 -5.54
CA ILE A 81 5.27 11.27 -5.81
C ILE A 81 6.09 12.55 -6.01
N ASN A 82 6.04 13.12 -7.21
CA ASN A 82 6.81 14.31 -7.60
C ASN A 82 8.32 14.21 -7.25
N GLY A 83 8.92 13.04 -7.47
CA GLY A 83 10.33 12.78 -7.16
C GLY A 83 10.65 12.49 -5.69
N CYS A 84 9.67 12.58 -4.79
CA CYS A 84 9.82 12.20 -3.38
C CYS A 84 9.39 10.74 -3.18
N LEU A 85 10.13 9.99 -2.36
CA LEU A 85 9.81 8.59 -2.04
C LEU A 85 8.46 8.50 -1.32
N LEU A 86 7.55 7.70 -1.85
CA LEU A 86 6.39 7.19 -1.13
C LEU A 86 6.78 5.87 -0.48
N ASN A 87 7.09 5.93 0.81
CA ASN A 87 7.41 4.73 1.56
C ASN A 87 6.12 4.00 1.95
N LEU A 88 5.85 2.85 1.33
CA LEU A 88 4.66 2.03 1.57
C LEU A 88 4.98 0.87 2.53
N MET A 89 4.03 0.57 3.41
CA MET A 89 4.07 -0.56 4.34
C MET A 89 2.69 -1.22 4.40
N GLU A 90 2.69 -2.55 4.53
CA GLU A 90 1.49 -3.29 4.88
C GLU A 90 0.99 -2.84 6.26
N ARG A 91 -0.32 -2.69 6.41
CA ARG A 91 -0.90 -2.39 7.71
C ARG A 91 -0.80 -3.64 8.60
N SER A 92 0.13 -3.62 9.55
CA SER A 92 0.14 -4.64 10.61
C SER A 92 -1.11 -4.51 11.47
N ARG A 93 -1.80 -5.64 11.70
CA ARG A 93 -2.95 -5.72 12.63
C ARG A 93 -2.57 -5.36 14.07
N TYR A 94 -1.28 -5.38 14.40
CA TYR A 94 -0.76 -5.22 15.77
C TYR A 94 -0.17 -3.84 16.05
N LYS A 95 -0.15 -2.93 15.07
CA LYS A 95 0.41 -1.57 15.24
C LYS A 95 -0.64 -0.51 15.00
N SER A 96 -0.69 0.47 15.90
CA SER A 96 -1.51 1.67 15.69
C SER A 96 -0.90 2.54 14.59
N CYS A 97 -1.71 3.38 13.91
CA CYS A 97 -1.21 4.27 12.85
C CYS A 97 -0.09 5.22 13.31
N GLU A 98 0.01 5.47 14.61
CA GLU A 98 1.00 6.34 15.25
C GLU A 98 2.34 5.63 15.50
N GLU A 99 2.37 4.29 15.47
CA GLU A 99 3.55 3.45 15.69
C GLU A 99 4.32 3.11 14.40
N PHE A 100 3.88 3.60 13.23
CA PHE A 100 4.56 3.33 11.97
C PHE A 100 5.80 4.20 11.80
N GLU A 101 6.97 3.60 12.03
CA GLU A 101 8.25 4.19 11.66
C GLU A 101 8.54 3.97 10.18
N PHE A 102 8.47 5.03 9.38
CA PHE A 102 8.83 5.03 7.95
C PHE A 102 10.36 5.03 7.72
N SER A 103 11.12 4.37 8.59
CA SER A 103 12.59 4.39 8.64
C SER A 103 13.26 3.44 7.65
N ARG A 104 12.51 2.49 7.09
CA ARG A 104 13.00 1.49 6.12
C ARG A 104 12.08 1.45 4.91
N SER A 105 12.63 1.23 3.73
CA SER A 105 11.87 1.05 2.49
C SER A 105 12.60 0.05 1.59
N PRO A 106 11.89 -0.88 0.94
CA PRO A 106 12.49 -1.73 -0.09
C PRO A 106 12.93 -0.86 -1.28
N VAL A 107 14.05 -1.21 -1.89
CA VAL A 107 14.58 -0.53 -3.08
C VAL A 107 14.99 -1.54 -4.14
N TRP A 108 14.80 -1.19 -5.41
CA TRP A 108 15.34 -1.96 -6.52
C TRP A 108 16.83 -1.70 -6.66
N ILE A 109 17.64 -2.75 -6.62
CA ILE A 109 19.08 -2.68 -6.85
C ILE A 109 19.37 -3.35 -8.19
N GLN A 110 19.98 -2.61 -9.10
CA GLN A 110 20.48 -3.15 -10.37
C GLN A 110 21.99 -3.36 -10.26
N MET A 111 22.44 -4.60 -10.45
CA MET A 111 23.87 -4.91 -10.51
C MET A 111 24.35 -4.87 -11.96
N HIS A 112 25.45 -4.16 -12.21
CA HIS A 112 26.09 -4.09 -13.53
C HIS A 112 27.40 -4.89 -13.52
N ASN A 113 27.79 -5.44 -14.67
CA ASN A 113 29.03 -6.20 -14.87
C ASN A 113 29.17 -7.43 -13.96
N VAL A 114 28.06 -8.08 -13.62
CA VAL A 114 28.08 -9.36 -12.91
C VAL A 114 28.65 -10.43 -13.86
N THR A 115 29.71 -11.14 -13.44
CA THR A 115 30.28 -12.24 -14.20
C THR A 115 29.32 -13.43 -14.23
N MET A 116 29.36 -14.27 -15.28
CA MET A 116 28.43 -15.42 -15.38
C MET A 116 28.52 -16.36 -14.17
N GLU A 117 29.69 -16.52 -13.59
CA GLU A 117 29.92 -17.34 -12.38
C GLU A 117 29.17 -16.80 -11.14
N ALA A 118 29.03 -15.47 -11.02
CA ALA A 118 28.32 -14.83 -9.92
C ALA A 118 26.79 -14.82 -10.11
N MET A 119 26.29 -14.99 -11.35
CA MET A 119 24.84 -15.09 -11.61
C MET A 119 24.25 -16.45 -11.18
N CYS A 120 25.06 -17.53 -11.18
CA CYS A 120 24.60 -18.88 -10.84
C CYS A 120 24.48 -19.15 -9.33
N LEU A 121 24.90 -18.22 -8.47
CA LEU A 121 24.66 -18.31 -7.03
C LEU A 121 23.26 -17.74 -6.74
N GLU A 122 22.23 -18.54 -7.00
CA GLU A 122 20.85 -18.14 -6.79
C GLU A 122 20.60 -17.68 -5.35
N ASN A 123 19.99 -16.51 -5.23
CA ASN A 123 19.51 -15.89 -4.00
C ASN A 123 18.49 -16.80 -3.30
N THR A 124 18.99 -17.68 -2.43
CA THR A 124 18.18 -18.32 -1.39
C THR A 124 18.26 -17.42 -0.16
N ILE A 125 17.24 -16.58 0.04
CA ILE A 125 16.92 -15.95 1.33
C ILE A 125 15.68 -16.65 1.86
#